data_AF-A0A926JMT7-F1
#
_entry.id   AF-A0A926JMT7-F1
#
_cell.length_a   1.000
_cell.length_b   1.000
_cell.length_c   1.000
_cell.angle_alpha   90.00
_cell.angle_beta   90.00
_cell.angle_gamma   90.00
#
_symmetry.space_group_name_H-M   'P 1'
#
loop_
_entity.id
_entity.type
_entity.pdbx_description
1 polymer ?
#
loop_
_entity_poly.entity_id
_entity_poly.type
_entity_poly.pdbx_seq_one_letter_code
_entity_poly.pdbx_strand_id
1 'polypeptide(L)'
;MSDDHKEELRTLVSNLGAGIRETHHRSAYDAAANICSGIFDTIPVDLHDVVHEAVMAGYAAALGDLEEGKLDDQVRERAEIIE
;
A
#
# COMPACT_ATOMS: atom_id res chain seq x y z
N MET A 1 12.76 -3.07 -21.23
CA MET A 1 11.59 -2.24 -20.89
C MET A 1 11.63 -0.96 -21.73
N SER A 2 10.53 -0.55 -22.34
CA SER A 2 10.45 0.73 -23.09
C SER A 2 10.57 1.92 -22.14
N ASP A 3 11.03 3.07 -22.63
CA ASP A 3 11.10 4.30 -21.83
C ASP A 3 9.71 4.81 -21.44
N ASP A 4 8.71 4.66 -22.33
CA ASP A 4 7.30 4.95 -22.03
C ASP A 4 6.80 4.15 -20.82
N HIS A 5 7.18 2.87 -20.74
CA HIS A 5 6.76 2.00 -19.65
C HIS A 5 7.41 2.38 -18.32
N LYS A 6 8.66 2.87 -18.33
CA LYS A 6 9.30 3.40 -17.12
C LYS A 6 8.61 4.66 -16.62
N GLU A 7 8.15 5.51 -17.53
CA GLU A 7 7.43 6.74 -17.19
C GLU A 7 6.05 6.44 -16.59
N GLU A 8 5.34 5.45 -17.14
CA GLU A 8 4.10 4.93 -16.55
C GLU A 8 4.31 4.43 -15.12
N LEU A 9 5.35 3.62 -14.86
CA LEU A 9 5.64 3.11 -13.51
C LEU A 9 5.98 4.23 -12.52
N ARG A 10 6.77 5.23 -12.93
CA ARG A 10 7.08 6.40 -12.07
C ARG A 10 5.83 7.21 -11.74
N THR A 11 4.96 7.40 -12.72
CA THR A 11 3.68 8.10 -12.54
C THR A 11 2.80 7.34 -11.56
N LEU A 12 2.75 6.02 -11.67
CA LEU A 12 2.00 5.17 -10.76
C LEU A 12 2.52 5.26 -9.32
N VAL A 13 3.83 5.14 -9.11
CA VAL A 13 4.46 5.31 -7.78
C VAL A 13 4.12 6.68 -7.20
N SER A 14 4.30 7.75 -7.97
CA SER A 14 4.00 9.10 -7.48
C SER A 14 2.52 9.26 -7.08
N ASN A 15 1.60 8.67 -7.83
CA ASN A 15 0.17 8.74 -7.52
C ASN A 15 -0.21 7.92 -6.29
N LEU A 16 0.43 6.77 -6.07
CA LEU A 16 0.19 5.93 -4.89
C LEU A 16 0.66 6.63 -3.60
N GLY A 17 1.83 7.28 -3.62
CA GLY A 17 2.38 7.98 -2.46
C GLY A 17 1.71 9.32 -2.13
N ALA A 18 1.07 9.98 -3.12
CA ALA A 18 0.50 11.31 -2.96
C ALA A 18 -0.61 11.42 -1.89
N GLY A 19 -1.27 10.31 -1.58
CA GLY A 19 -2.37 10.27 -0.60
C GLY A 19 -1.94 9.94 0.84
N ILE A 20 -0.67 9.65 1.08
CA ILE A 20 -0.20 9.18 2.39
C ILE A 20 -0.02 10.36 3.33
N ARG A 21 -0.74 10.34 4.47
CA ARG A 21 -0.57 11.34 5.53
C ARG A 21 0.78 11.15 6.21
N GLU A 22 1.44 12.25 6.55
CA GLU A 22 2.73 12.25 7.28
C GLU A 22 2.67 11.42 8.57
N THR A 23 1.53 11.47 9.27
CA THR A 23 1.30 10.71 10.52
C THR A 23 1.31 9.19 10.31
N HIS A 24 0.95 8.72 9.12
CA HIS A 24 0.87 7.30 8.77
C HIS A 24 2.08 6.80 8.01
N HIS A 25 2.86 7.72 7.41
CA HIS A 25 3.98 7.40 6.53
C HIS A 25 4.96 6.40 7.15
N ARG A 26 5.42 6.66 8.38
CA ARG A 26 6.40 5.77 9.04
C ARG A 26 5.84 4.36 9.26
N SER A 27 4.63 4.27 9.82
CA SER A 27 3.99 2.97 10.10
C SER A 27 3.71 2.20 8.81
N ALA A 28 3.26 2.89 7.76
CA ALA A 28 3.02 2.32 6.44
C ALA A 28 4.32 1.85 5.78
N TYR A 29 5.41 2.62 5.90
CA TYR A 29 6.73 2.26 5.41
C TYR A 29 7.27 1.00 6.09
N ASP A 30 7.24 0.96 7.42
CA ASP A 30 7.72 -0.20 8.19
C ASP A 30 6.91 -1.47 7.83
N ALA A 31 5.59 -1.34 7.66
CA ALA A 31 4.74 -2.44 7.21
C ALA A 31 5.10 -2.88 5.78
N ALA A 32 5.27 -1.93 4.85
CA ALA A 32 5.64 -2.21 3.48
C ALA A 32 7.02 -2.88 3.38
N ALA A 33 8.01 -2.42 4.13
CA ALA A 33 9.33 -3.04 4.17
C ALA A 33 9.27 -4.49 4.67
N ASN A 34 8.51 -4.75 5.74
CA ASN A 34 8.33 -6.10 6.28
C ASN A 34 7.64 -7.03 5.28
N ILE A 35 6.53 -6.59 4.67
CA ILE A 35 5.77 -7.39 3.70
C ILE A 35 6.58 -7.62 2.43
N CYS A 36 7.21 -6.57 1.92
CA CYS A 36 7.96 -6.61 0.68
C CYS A 36 9.22 -7.48 0.78
N SER A 37 9.84 -7.55 1.97
CA SER A 37 11.06 -8.35 2.20
C SER A 37 10.91 -9.82 1.80
N GLY A 38 9.71 -10.39 1.89
CA GLY A 38 9.45 -11.79 1.52
C GLY A 38 9.06 -12.00 0.06
N ILE A 39 8.66 -10.95 -0.66
CA ILE A 39 8.12 -11.07 -2.03
C ILE A 39 9.04 -10.49 -3.10
N PHE A 40 10.01 -9.64 -2.74
CA PHE A 40 10.94 -9.03 -3.69
C PHE A 40 11.74 -10.04 -4.51
N ASP A 41 12.05 -11.20 -3.93
CA ASP A 41 12.71 -12.30 -4.66
C ASP A 41 11.81 -12.97 -5.71
N THR A 42 10.50 -12.74 -5.64
CA THR A 42 9.49 -13.37 -6.52
C THR A 42 8.98 -12.44 -7.63
N ILE A 43 9.33 -11.16 -7.57
CA ILE A 43 8.87 -10.15 -8.53
C ILE A 43 10.05 -9.46 -9.25
N PRO A 44 9.87 -8.99 -10.50
CA PRO A 44 10.87 -8.21 -11.21
C PRO A 44 11.29 -6.96 -10.43
N VAL A 45 12.60 -6.65 -10.43
CA VAL A 45 13.17 -5.46 -9.76
C VAL A 45 12.50 -4.16 -10.21
N ASP A 46 12.14 -4.07 -11.49
CA ASP A 46 11.46 -2.89 -12.05
C ASP A 46 10.07 -2.62 -11.42
N LEU A 47 9.49 -3.61 -10.72
CA LEU A 47 8.22 -3.50 -10.01
C LEU A 47 8.38 -3.32 -8.49
N HIS A 48 9.59 -3.36 -7.95
CA HIS A 48 9.81 -3.27 -6.50
C HIS A 48 9.25 -1.99 -5.91
N ASP A 49 9.56 -0.84 -6.53
CA ASP A 49 9.08 0.47 -6.07
C ASP A 49 7.55 0.58 -6.13
N VAL A 50 6.94 0.04 -7.20
CA VAL A 50 5.49 0.05 -7.38
C VAL A 50 4.80 -0.78 -6.29
N VAL A 51 5.33 -1.97 -6.03
CA VAL A 51 4.77 -2.86 -5.01
C VAL A 51 4.97 -2.27 -3.62
N HIS A 52 6.14 -1.71 -3.34
CA HIS A 52 6.41 -1.04 -2.06
C HIS A 52 5.42 0.10 -1.82
N GLU A 53 5.26 0.99 -2.80
CA GLU A 53 4.37 2.15 -2.69
C GLU A 53 2.89 1.74 -2.60
N ALA A 54 2.48 0.69 -3.32
CA ALA A 54 1.12 0.16 -3.24
C ALA A 54 0.80 -0.39 -1.84
N VAL A 55 1.76 -1.11 -1.22
CA VAL A 55 1.60 -1.61 0.14
C VAL A 55 1.56 -0.45 1.14
N MET A 56 2.42 0.57 0.98
CA MET A 56 2.38 1.77 1.82
C MET A 56 1.03 2.48 1.72
N ALA A 57 0.54 2.74 0.51
CA ALA A 57 -0.72 3.42 0.27
C ALA A 57 -1.90 2.65 0.91
N GLY A 58 -1.93 1.33 0.74
CA GLY A 58 -2.95 0.47 1.34
C GLY A 58 -2.93 0.50 2.88
N TYR A 59 -1.75 0.44 3.49
CA TYR A 59 -1.61 0.51 4.95
C TYR A 59 -1.97 1.89 5.50
N ALA A 60 -1.55 2.96 4.83
CA ALA A 60 -1.92 4.32 5.22
C ALA A 60 -3.44 4.54 5.14
N ALA A 61 -4.09 4.02 4.10
CA ALA A 61 -5.55 4.05 3.98
C ALA A 61 -6.23 3.30 5.12
N ALA A 62 -5.75 2.09 5.46
CA ALA A 62 -6.28 1.33 6.58
C ALA A 62 -6.10 2.05 7.93
N LEU A 63 -4.97 2.72 8.16
CA LEU A 63 -4.78 3.55 9.35
C LEU A 63 -5.75 4.74 9.40
N GLY A 64 -5.99 5.39 8.26
CA GLY A 64 -7.01 6.43 8.14
C GLY A 64 -8.42 5.91 8.43
N ASP A 65 -8.79 4.78 7.84
CA ASP A 65 -10.10 4.14 8.08
C ASP A 65 -10.28 3.71 9.54
N LEU A 66 -9.21 3.29 10.22
CA LEU A 66 -9.24 2.99 11.65
C LEU A 66 -9.50 4.25 12.49
N GLU A 67 -8.81 5.35 12.18
CA GLU A 67 -8.99 6.64 12.86
C GLU A 67 -10.40 7.22 12.64
N GLU A 68 -10.96 7.00 11.44
CA GLU A 68 -12.31 7.44 11.07
C GLU A 68 -13.41 6.46 11.54
N GLY A 69 -13.05 5.35 12.18
CA GLY A 69 -14.00 4.34 12.67
C GLY A 69 -14.65 3.49 11.57
N LYS A 70 -14.22 3.62 10.32
CA LYS A 70 -14.73 2.85 9.16
C LYS A 70 -14.29 1.39 9.18
N LEU A 71 -13.12 1.13 9.76
CA LEU A 71 -12.56 -0.22 9.83
C LEU A 71 -13.42 -1.13 10.72
N ASP A 72 -14.01 -0.56 11.78
CA ASP A 72 -14.95 -1.27 12.66
C ASP A 72 -16.23 -1.69 11.92
N ASP A 73 -16.73 -0.86 11.00
CA ASP A 73 -17.94 -1.18 10.23
C ASP A 73 -17.67 -2.29 9.19
N GLN A 74 -16.54 -2.22 8.48
CA GLN A 74 -16.16 -3.27 7.51
C GLN A 74 -15.79 -4.61 8.19
N VAL A 75 -15.13 -4.57 9.36
CA VAL A 75 -14.83 -5.78 10.13
C VAL A 75 -16.10 -6.39 10.70
N ARG A 76 -17.04 -5.57 11.18
CA ARG A 76 -18.35 -6.03 11.68
C ARG A 76 -19.18 -6.68 10.57
N GLU A 77 -19.25 -6.05 9.40
CA GLU A 77 -19.93 -6.61 8.23
C GLU A 77 -19.31 -7.93 7.77
N ARG A 78 -17.97 -8.07 7.84
CA ARG A 78 -17.29 -9.34 7.54
C ARG A 78 -17.49 -10.42 8.61
N ALA A 79 -17.60 -10.04 9.88
CA ALA A 79 -17.87 -10.99 10.96
C ALA A 79 -19.28 -11.61 10.81
N GLU A 80 -20.26 -10.83 10.39
CA GLU A 80 -21.63 -11.29 10.13
C GLU A 80 -21.74 -12.25 8.93
N ILE A 81 -20.78 -12.25 8.00
CA ILE A 81 -20.73 -13.18 6.85
C ILE A 81 -20.14 -14.55 7.25
N ILE A 82 -19.43 -14.63 8.37
CA ILE A 82 -18.72 -15.85 8.82
C ILE A 82 -19.55 -16.65 9.86
N GLU A 83 -20.70 -16.12 10.32
CA GLU A 83 -21.74 -16.89 11.05
C GLU A 83 -22.77 -17.53 10.12
#